data_AF-A0AAE4ZZ92-F1
#
_entry.id   AF-A0AAE4ZZ92-F1
#
_cell.length_a   1.000
_cell.length_b   1.000
_cell.length_c   1.000
_cell.angle_alpha   90.00
_cell.angle_beta   90.00
_cell.angle_gamma   90.00
#
_symmetry.space_group_name_H-M   'P 1'
#
loop_
_entity.id
_entity.type
_entity.pdbx_description
1 polymer ?
#
loop_
_entity_poly.entity_id
_entity_poly.type
_entity_poly.pdbx_seq_one_letter_code
_entity_poly.pdbx_strand_id
1 'polypeptide(L)'
;MAFQFQKATKQQRKARIALIGPSGSGKTYSALAIAQGMGSNIAVIDTENHSSTLYADTFDFSVLSLESFAPETYVAAIKAAEEAGFDVLIIDSLSHAWIGKDGALAQVDKATARSRSGNTFAACREVTPKHNNLVDAMIRCKCHLIVTMRAKTEYV
;
A
#
# COMPACT_ATOMS: atom_id res chain seq x y z
N MET A 1 -3.15 -32.31 12.31
CA MET A 1 -4.00 -31.19 12.78
C MET A 1 -5.45 -31.60 12.55
N ALA A 2 -6.32 -31.44 13.55
CA ALA A 2 -7.75 -31.70 13.39
C ALA A 2 -8.45 -30.41 12.93
N PHE A 3 -9.21 -30.47 11.84
CA PHE A 3 -10.00 -29.35 11.36
C PHE A 3 -11.35 -29.32 12.09
N GLN A 4 -11.70 -28.18 12.69
CA GLN A 4 -12.97 -27.99 13.39
C GLN A 4 -13.79 -26.91 12.71
N PHE A 5 -15.01 -27.25 12.30
CA PHE A 5 -15.97 -26.30 11.74
C PHE A 5 -16.72 -25.61 12.88
N GLN A 6 -16.89 -24.29 12.78
CA GLN A 6 -17.64 -23.47 13.72
C GLN A 6 -18.81 -22.78 13.02
N LYS A 7 -19.90 -22.55 13.76
CA LYS A 7 -21.06 -21.81 13.25
C LYS A 7 -20.64 -20.37 12.92
N ALA A 8 -20.91 -19.93 11.70
CA ALA A 8 -20.56 -18.58 11.27
C ALA A 8 -21.35 -17.52 12.07
N THR A 9 -20.65 -16.48 12.52
CA THR A 9 -21.22 -15.30 13.18
C THR A 9 -20.77 -14.03 12.45
N LYS A 10 -21.54 -12.94 12.55
CA LYS A 10 -21.12 -11.64 12.02
C LYS A 10 -19.93 -11.16 12.85
N GLN A 11 -18.82 -10.87 12.17
CA GLN A 11 -17.63 -10.29 12.79
C GLN A 11 -17.42 -8.90 12.21
N GLN A 12 -17.08 -7.94 13.07
CA GLN A 12 -16.65 -6.62 12.61
C GLN A 12 -15.32 -6.79 11.86
N ARG A 13 -15.34 -6.51 10.56
CA ARG A 13 -14.16 -6.58 9.69
C ARG A 13 -13.58 -5.19 9.50
N LYS A 14 -12.27 -5.11 9.36
CA LYS A 14 -11.60 -3.88 8.94
C LYS A 14 -11.83 -3.66 7.46
N ALA A 15 -12.04 -2.40 7.09
CA ALA A 15 -12.33 -2.01 5.72
C ALA A 15 -11.06 -2.08 4.87
N ARG A 16 -11.24 -2.38 3.58
CA ARG A 16 -10.22 -2.32 2.53
C ARG A 16 -10.79 -1.49 1.40
N ILE A 17 -10.26 -0.29 1.21
CA ILE A 17 -10.77 0.70 0.27
C ILE A 17 -9.66 1.04 -0.71
N ALA A 18 -9.98 1.06 -2.00
CA ALA A 18 -9.06 1.50 -3.04
C ALA A 18 -9.66 2.72 -3.75
N LEU A 19 -8.89 3.81 -3.84
CA LEU A 19 -9.25 5.02 -4.57
C LEU A 19 -8.34 5.14 -5.79
N ILE A 20 -8.93 5.06 -6.98
CA ILE A 20 -8.18 5.04 -8.24
C ILE A 20 -8.58 6.23 -9.09
N GLY A 21 -7.60 6.93 -9.64
CA GLY A 21 -7.85 8.12 -10.47
C GLY A 21 -6.57 8.78 -10.96
N PRO A 22 -6.68 9.68 -11.96
CA PRO A 22 -5.54 10.41 -12.51
C PRO A 22 -4.89 11.33 -11.46
N SER A 23 -3.72 11.88 -11.78
CA SER A 23 -3.11 12.90 -10.91
C SER A 23 -4.04 14.09 -10.72
N GLY A 24 -4.06 14.71 -9.53
CA GLY A 24 -4.92 15.85 -9.23
C GLY A 24 -6.41 15.55 -9.01
N SER A 25 -6.86 14.30 -9.13
CA SER A 25 -8.29 13.95 -8.97
C SER A 25 -8.82 13.95 -7.53
N GLY A 26 -8.07 14.47 -6.55
CA GLY A 26 -8.50 14.56 -5.15
C GLY A 26 -8.43 13.26 -4.33
N LYS A 27 -7.63 12.27 -4.74
CA LYS A 27 -7.53 10.95 -4.04
C LYS A 27 -7.07 11.09 -2.59
N THR A 28 -5.98 11.82 -2.35
CA THR A 28 -5.41 12.04 -1.02
C THR A 28 -6.40 12.70 -0.08
N TYR A 29 -7.01 13.81 -0.54
CA TYR A 29 -8.06 14.51 0.22
C TYR A 29 -9.23 13.57 0.55
N SER A 30 -9.73 12.83 -0.44
CA SER A 30 -10.84 11.89 -0.25
C SER A 30 -10.47 10.77 0.72
N ALA A 31 -9.24 10.25 0.66
CA ALA A 31 -8.75 9.23 1.58
C ALA A 31 -8.71 9.75 3.03
N LEU A 32 -8.19 10.96 3.24
CA LEU A 32 -8.13 11.60 4.56
C LEU A 32 -9.53 11.89 5.13
N ALA A 33 -10.44 12.42 4.31
CA ALA A 33 -11.82 12.69 4.71
C ALA A 33 -12.57 11.41 5.09
N ILE A 34 -12.40 10.33 4.31
CA ILE A 34 -12.96 9.02 4.64
C ILE A 34 -12.34 8.48 5.94
N ALA A 35 -11.02 8.59 6.11
CA ALA A 35 -10.33 8.10 7.30
C ALA A 35 -10.80 8.80 8.58
N GLN A 36 -11.01 10.12 8.54
CA GLN A 36 -11.53 10.90 9.67
C GLN A 36 -12.94 10.45 10.10
N GLY A 37 -13.77 10.00 9.15
CA GLY A 37 -15.07 9.40 9.48
C GLY A 37 -14.99 7.98 10.04
N MET A 38 -13.83 7.31 9.93
CA MET A 38 -13.65 5.91 10.32
C MET A 38 -12.88 5.73 11.63
N GLY A 39 -12.06 6.70 12.04
CA GLY A 39 -11.25 6.63 13.25
C GLY A 39 -10.55 7.94 13.57
N SER A 40 -9.97 8.01 14.77
CA SER A 40 -9.31 9.21 15.29
C SER A 40 -7.79 9.18 15.13
N ASN A 41 -7.18 7.98 15.11
CA ASN A 41 -5.74 7.84 14.98
C ASN A 41 -5.38 7.39 13.56
N ILE A 42 -4.99 8.34 12.71
CA ILE A 42 -4.78 8.13 11.27
C ILE A 42 -3.29 8.20 10.95
N ALA A 43 -2.81 7.25 10.15
CA ALA A 43 -1.47 7.27 9.59
C ALA A 43 -1.50 7.25 8.06
N VAL A 44 -0.56 7.97 7.45
CA VAL A 44 -0.33 8.00 6.00
C VAL A 44 1.09 7.49 5.69
N ILE A 45 1.19 6.45 4.88
CA ILE A 45 2.43 6.09 4.19
C ILE A 45 2.47 6.89 2.89
N ASP A 46 3.31 7.92 2.85
CA ASP A 46 3.44 8.84 1.72
C ASP A 46 4.60 8.40 0.81
N THR A 47 4.27 8.11 -0.45
CA THR A 47 5.22 7.79 -1.53
C THR A 47 5.17 8.81 -2.66
N GLU A 48 4.40 9.87 -2.48
CA GLU A 48 4.11 10.96 -3.42
C GLU A 48 4.88 12.23 -3.03
N ASN A 49 6.08 12.08 -2.46
CA ASN A 49 7.01 13.15 -2.10
C ASN A 49 6.40 14.23 -1.18
N HIS A 50 5.85 13.81 -0.04
CA HIS A 50 5.26 14.69 0.98
C HIS A 50 3.97 15.40 0.54
N SER A 51 3.33 14.98 -0.55
CA SER A 51 2.09 15.61 -1.02
C SER A 51 0.94 15.54 -0.01
N SER A 52 0.93 14.52 0.85
CA SER A 52 -0.09 14.38 1.90
C SER A 52 0.00 15.48 2.96
N THR A 53 1.21 15.94 3.27
CA THR A 53 1.45 16.98 4.30
C THR A 53 0.83 18.34 3.96
N LEU A 54 0.48 18.56 2.70
CA LEU A 54 -0.26 19.75 2.26
C LEU A 54 -1.65 19.87 2.90
N TYR A 55 -2.17 18.78 3.49
CA TYR A 55 -3.46 18.76 4.15
C TYR A 55 -3.37 18.73 5.69
N ALA A 56 -2.18 18.93 6.27
CA ALA A 56 -1.96 18.88 7.72
C ALA A 56 -2.64 20.02 8.49
N ASP A 57 -3.05 21.09 7.80
CA ASP A 57 -3.88 22.17 8.35
C ASP A 57 -5.38 21.81 8.41
N THR A 58 -5.78 20.79 7.65
CA THR A 58 -7.18 20.38 7.45
C THR A 58 -7.51 19.09 8.20
N PHE A 59 -6.56 18.15 8.27
CA PHE A 59 -6.72 16.85 8.92
C PHE A 59 -5.61 16.58 9.92
N ASP A 60 -5.93 15.86 10.99
CA ASP A 60 -4.99 15.37 11.98
C ASP A 60 -4.56 13.94 11.64
N PHE A 61 -3.28 13.74 11.33
CA PHE A 61 -2.71 12.44 10.97
C PHE A 61 -1.19 12.42 11.16
N SER A 62 -0.65 11.22 11.38
CA SER A 62 0.79 10.95 11.34
C SER A 62 1.23 10.56 9.94
N VAL A 63 2.46 10.91 9.54
CA VAL A 63 3.00 10.59 8.22
C VAL A 63 4.33 9.82 8.31
N LEU A 64 4.48 8.83 7.44
CA LEU A 64 5.73 8.13 7.16
C LEU A 64 6.03 8.26 5.66
N SER A 65 7.09 8.96 5.31
CA SER A 65 7.52 9.10 3.92
C SER A 65 8.50 7.99 3.54
N LEU A 66 8.24 7.31 2.43
CA LEU A 66 9.11 6.23 1.94
C LEU A 66 10.05 6.73 0.83
N GLU A 67 11.33 6.41 0.95
CA GLU A 67 12.33 6.66 -0.09
C GLU A 67 12.52 5.47 -1.05
N SER A 68 12.17 4.27 -0.59
CA SER A 68 12.21 3.01 -1.36
C SER A 68 10.78 2.51 -1.55
N PHE A 69 10.47 2.08 -2.77
CA PHE A 69 9.15 1.54 -3.10
C PHE A 69 9.18 0.01 -3.24
N ALA A 70 10.17 -0.65 -2.66
CA ALA A 70 10.21 -2.11 -2.60
C ALA A 70 9.00 -2.67 -1.82
N PRO A 71 8.34 -3.75 -2.28
CA PRO A 71 7.20 -4.34 -1.57
C PRO A 71 7.48 -4.65 -0.09
N GLU A 72 8.70 -5.06 0.24
CA GLU A 72 9.13 -5.35 1.62
C GLU A 72 9.14 -4.10 2.51
N THR A 73 9.45 -2.93 1.95
CA THR A 73 9.39 -1.66 2.66
C THR A 73 7.95 -1.33 3.05
N TYR A 74 6.99 -1.54 2.14
CA TYR A 74 5.57 -1.36 2.45
C TYR A 74 5.09 -2.37 3.52
N VAL A 75 5.52 -3.63 3.46
CA VAL A 75 5.19 -4.63 4.50
C VAL A 75 5.69 -4.18 5.87
N ALA A 76 6.92 -3.68 5.96
CA ALA A 76 7.47 -3.17 7.21
C ALA A 76 6.71 -1.95 7.72
N ALA A 77 6.37 -1.00 6.83
CA ALA A 77 5.60 0.19 7.17
C ALA A 77 4.18 -0.14 7.65
N ILE A 78 3.50 -1.11 7.02
CA ILE A 78 2.19 -1.59 7.46
C ILE A 78 2.28 -2.15 8.88
N LYS A 79 3.29 -2.99 9.17
CA LYS A 79 3.50 -3.56 10.51
C LYS A 79 3.78 -2.48 11.55
N ALA A 80 4.62 -1.50 11.23
CA ALA A 80 4.90 -0.39 12.13
C ALA A 80 3.62 0.39 12.49
N ALA A 81 2.72 0.60 11.52
CA ALA A 81 1.43 1.24 11.77
C ALA A 81 0.51 0.39 12.67
N GLU A 82 0.51 -0.93 12.50
CA GLU A 82 -0.22 -1.84 13.39
C GLU A 82 0.32 -1.81 14.83
N GLU A 83 1.64 -1.83 14.98
CA GLU A 83 2.33 -1.82 16.27
C GLU A 83 2.13 -0.49 17.01
N ALA A 84 2.06 0.61 16.27
CA ALA A 84 1.73 1.94 16.80
C ALA A 84 0.23 2.11 17.15
N GLY A 85 -0.63 1.16 16.78
CA GLY A 85 -2.04 1.17 17.16
C GLY A 85 -2.90 2.18 16.39
N PHE A 86 -2.59 2.46 15.12
CA PHE A 86 -3.42 3.32 14.29
C PHE A 86 -4.78 2.67 13.97
N ASP A 87 -5.84 3.49 13.95
CA ASP A 87 -7.19 3.05 13.59
C ASP A 87 -7.31 2.84 12.07
N VAL A 88 -6.75 3.80 11.32
CA VAL A 88 -6.81 3.86 9.85
C VAL A 88 -5.42 4.10 9.30
N LEU A 89 -5.02 3.27 8.34
CA LEU A 89 -3.81 3.40 7.57
C LEU A 89 -4.16 3.78 6.12
N ILE A 90 -3.54 4.83 5.62
CA ILE A 90 -3.60 5.24 4.21
C ILE A 90 -2.26 4.93 3.56
N ILE A 91 -2.27 4.30 2.39
CA ILE A 91 -1.09 4.18 1.53
C ILE A 91 -1.30 5.08 0.31
N ASP A 92 -0.55 6.17 0.23
CA ASP A 92 -0.64 7.17 -0.83
C ASP A 92 0.71 7.34 -1.55
N SER A 93 0.99 6.61 -2.62
CA SER A 93 0.16 5.64 -3.32
C SER A 93 0.76 4.24 -3.40
N LEU A 94 -0.09 3.25 -3.67
CA LEU A 94 0.32 1.86 -3.88
C LEU A 94 0.94 1.66 -5.27
N SER A 95 0.69 2.56 -6.23
CA SER A 95 1.25 2.47 -7.59
C SER A 95 2.78 2.42 -7.59
N HIS A 96 3.44 3.14 -6.69
CA HIS A 96 4.90 3.12 -6.59
C HIS A 96 5.47 1.76 -6.18
N ALA A 97 4.72 0.94 -5.43
CA ALA A 97 5.14 -0.44 -5.11
C ALA A 97 5.33 -1.30 -6.38
N TRP A 98 4.62 -0.96 -7.46
CA TRP A 98 4.72 -1.64 -8.75
C TRP A 98 5.76 -0.99 -9.67
N ILE A 99 5.59 0.31 -9.97
CA ILE A 99 6.35 1.01 -11.02
C ILE A 99 7.46 1.95 -10.49
N GLY A 100 7.54 2.17 -9.18
CA GLY A 100 8.48 3.09 -8.58
C GLY A 100 9.91 2.58 -8.56
N LYS A 101 10.85 3.46 -8.20
CA LYS A 101 12.22 3.10 -7.83
C LYS A 101 12.22 1.95 -6.81
N ASP A 102 12.97 0.89 -7.11
CA ASP A 102 13.07 -0.35 -6.32
C ASP A 102 11.75 -1.13 -6.16
N GLY A 103 10.67 -0.70 -6.82
CA GLY A 103 9.41 -1.42 -6.93
C GLY A 103 9.51 -2.71 -7.72
N ALA A 104 8.40 -3.45 -7.79
CA ALA A 104 8.38 -4.81 -8.35
C ALA A 104 8.98 -4.89 -9.78
N LEU A 105 8.63 -3.98 -10.69
CA LEU A 105 9.17 -3.99 -12.05
C LEU A 105 10.68 -3.72 -12.07
N ALA A 106 11.16 -2.74 -11.30
CA ALA A 106 12.59 -2.46 -11.19
C ALA A 106 13.37 -3.66 -10.61
N GLN A 107 12.77 -4.43 -9.69
CA GLN A 107 13.38 -5.65 -9.18
C GLN A 107 13.45 -6.76 -10.24
N VAL A 108 12.40 -6.91 -11.06
CA VAL A 108 12.40 -7.87 -12.18
C VAL A 108 13.47 -7.50 -13.20
N ASP A 109 13.62 -6.23 -13.53
CA ASP A 109 14.64 -5.75 -14.47
C ASP A 109 16.05 -6.04 -13.96
N LYS A 110 16.31 -5.70 -12.68
CA LYS A 110 17.60 -6.01 -12.02
C LYS A 110 17.87 -7.52 -11.99
N ALA A 111 16.89 -8.34 -11.66
CA ALA A 111 17.04 -9.79 -11.63
C ALA A 111 17.27 -10.37 -13.04
N THR A 112 16.61 -9.82 -14.06
CA THR A 112 16.80 -10.21 -15.46
C THR A 112 18.21 -9.86 -15.93
N ALA A 113 18.72 -8.67 -15.63
CA ALA A 113 20.06 -8.23 -15.98
C ALA A 113 21.18 -9.08 -15.31
N ARG A 114 20.93 -9.61 -14.10
CA ARG A 114 21.85 -10.56 -13.44
C ARG A 114 21.83 -11.95 -14.07
N SER A 115 20.75 -12.31 -14.76
CA SER A 115 20.62 -13.62 -15.40
C SER A 115 21.37 -13.65 -16.73
N ARG A 116 22.33 -14.57 -16.86
CA ARG A 116 23.07 -14.79 -18.12
C ARG A 116 22.17 -15.16 -19.31
N SER A 117 20.94 -15.62 -19.05
CA SER A 117 19.98 -16.01 -20.08
C SER A 117 19.02 -14.90 -20.50
N GLY A 118 19.00 -13.74 -19.81
CA GLY A 118 18.01 -12.69 -20.03
C GLY A 118 16.56 -13.12 -19.76
N ASN A 119 16.35 -14.26 -19.07
CA ASN A 119 15.04 -14.85 -18.90
C ASN A 119 14.20 -14.13 -17.81
N THR A 120 13.26 -13.31 -18.25
CA THR A 120 12.31 -12.57 -17.39
C THR A 120 11.40 -13.48 -16.57
N PHE A 121 11.10 -14.70 -17.02
CA PHE A 121 10.25 -15.62 -16.27
C PHE A 121 10.92 -16.11 -14.97
N ALA A 122 12.23 -16.36 -15.01
CA ALA A 122 13.00 -16.70 -13.81
C ALA A 122 13.10 -15.50 -12.86
N ALA A 123 13.28 -14.29 -13.39
CA ALA A 123 13.29 -13.06 -12.61
C ALA A 123 11.94 -12.80 -11.90
N CYS A 124 10.81 -13.00 -12.59
CA CYS A 124 9.48 -12.90 -11.98
C CYS A 124 9.30 -13.88 -10.83
N ARG A 125 9.85 -15.10 -10.90
CA ARG A 125 9.79 -16.07 -9.79
C ARG A 125 10.50 -15.57 -8.51
N GLU A 126 11.51 -14.71 -8.63
CA GLU A 126 12.19 -14.10 -7.49
C GLU A 126 11.35 -12.97 -6.86
N VAL A 127 10.62 -12.21 -7.69
CA VAL A 127 9.91 -10.99 -7.25
C VAL A 127 8.46 -11.26 -6.82
N THR A 128 7.76 -12.18 -7.49
CA THR A 128 6.36 -12.52 -7.18
C THR A 128 6.13 -12.84 -5.70
N PRO A 129 6.98 -13.61 -4.99
CA PRO A 129 6.80 -13.86 -3.56
C PRO A 129 6.79 -12.57 -2.71
N LYS A 130 7.60 -11.56 -3.08
CA LYS A 130 7.67 -10.28 -2.37
C LYS A 130 6.40 -9.46 -2.57
N HIS A 131 5.90 -9.43 -3.81
CA HIS A 131 4.61 -8.81 -4.12
C HIS A 131 3.45 -9.49 -3.39
N ASN A 132 3.43 -10.83 -3.37
CA ASN A 132 2.40 -11.59 -2.65
C ASN A 132 2.44 -11.30 -1.15
N ASN A 133 3.63 -11.18 -0.54
CA ASN A 133 3.76 -10.80 0.86
C ASN A 133 3.18 -9.41 1.15
N LEU A 134 3.31 -8.45 0.23
CA LEU A 134 2.66 -7.14 0.35
C LEU A 134 1.14 -7.27 0.28
N VAL A 135 0.61 -8.03 -0.69
CA VAL A 135 -0.83 -8.29 -0.80
C VAL A 135 -1.38 -8.93 0.48
N ASP A 136 -0.68 -9.94 1.00
CA ASP A 136 -1.04 -10.63 2.25
C ASP A 136 -1.02 -9.69 3.46
N ALA A 137 -0.02 -8.81 3.55
CA ALA A 137 0.06 -7.81 4.61
C ALA A 137 -1.12 -6.82 4.56
N MET A 138 -1.50 -6.35 3.36
CA MET A 138 -2.66 -5.48 3.20
C MET A 138 -3.97 -6.18 3.58
N ILE A 139 -4.16 -7.43 3.16
CA ILE A 139 -5.37 -8.21 3.48
C ILE A 139 -5.47 -8.43 4.99
N ARG A 140 -4.36 -8.76 5.65
CA ARG A 140 -4.31 -9.08 7.08
C ARG A 140 -4.19 -7.85 8.00
N CYS A 141 -4.06 -6.66 7.44
CA CYS A 141 -3.85 -5.42 8.18
C CYS A 141 -4.84 -5.24 9.35
N LYS A 142 -4.36 -4.94 10.55
CA LYS A 142 -5.23 -4.74 11.73
C LYS A 142 -5.93 -3.38 11.73
N CYS A 143 -5.44 -2.41 10.95
CA CYS A 143 -6.08 -1.11 10.73
C CYS A 143 -7.20 -1.22 9.68
N HIS A 144 -8.08 -0.23 9.62
CA HIS A 144 -8.79 0.06 8.37
C HIS A 144 -7.75 0.51 7.34
N LEU A 145 -7.83 0.01 6.11
CA LEU A 145 -6.82 0.30 5.09
C LEU A 145 -7.47 0.99 3.90
N ILE A 146 -6.92 2.15 3.55
CA ILE A 146 -7.24 2.88 2.33
C ILE A 146 -5.97 2.93 1.48
N VAL A 147 -6.06 2.60 0.20
CA VAL A 147 -4.93 2.74 -0.73
C VAL A 147 -5.34 3.65 -1.87
N THR A 148 -4.44 4.53 -2.30
CA THR A 148 -4.62 5.28 -3.52
C THR A 148 -3.82 4.63 -4.65
N MET A 149 -4.33 4.72 -5.87
CA MET A 149 -3.63 4.27 -7.07
C MET A 149 -3.80 5.30 -8.19
N ARG A 150 -2.75 5.45 -8.99
CA ARG A 150 -2.77 6.26 -10.20
C ARG A 150 -3.39 5.47 -11.34
N ALA A 151 -4.42 6.03 -11.96
CA ALA A 151 -4.90 5.54 -13.26
C ALA A 151 -3.90 5.95 -14.36
N LYS A 152 -3.66 5.06 -15.33
CA LYS A 152 -2.86 5.40 -16.51
C LYS A 152 -3.69 6.32 -17.39
N THR A 153 -3.22 7.54 -17.63
CA THR A 153 -3.84 8.48 -18.57
C THR A 153 -3.16 8.34 -19.92
N GLU A 154 -3.90 8.04 -20.97
CA GLU A 154 -3.41 8.29 -22.33
C GLU A 154 -3.34 9.80 -22.53
N TYR A 155 -2.25 10.28 -23.13
CA TYR A 155 -2.22 11.64 -23.66
C TYR A 155 -3.19 11.66 -24.84
N VAL A 156 -4.29 12.42 -24.71
CA VAL A 156 -5.11 12.85 -25.85
C VAL A 156 -4.48 14.09 -26.45
#